data_AF-A0A957AEE8-F1
#
_entry.id   AF-A0A957AEE8-F1
#
_cell.length_a   1.000
_cell.length_b   1.000
_cell.length_c   1.000
_cell.angle_alpha   90.00
_cell.angle_beta   90.00
_cell.angle_gamma   90.00
#
_symmetry.space_group_name_H-M   'P 1'
#
loop_
_entity.id
_entity.type
_entity.pdbx_description
1 polymer ?
#
loop_
_entity_poly.entity_id
_entity_poly.type
_entity_poly.pdbx_seq_one_letter_code
_entity_poly.pdbx_strand_id
1 'polypeptide(L)'
;HPGNLLVLPGPVVVFLDFGLSKELPDEFRLNYARLTRAIMTADEEKMIDAFRALGFRTKSESSESLVALGRSFFEAGGPEERPYVDRDVMPEVNERMAVILKQNPVTQIPADILLIFRVLGLMSGLQKRLDSRVNMVDTILPYANAQANDGSEAAV
;
A
#
# COMPACT_ATOMS: atom_id res chain seq x y z
N HIS A 1 3.94 -13.90 -11.26
CA HIS A 1 3.56 -15.28 -10.81
C HIS A 1 4.75 -15.86 -10.05
N PRO A 2 4.58 -16.68 -8.99
CA PRO A 2 5.72 -17.21 -8.22
C PRO A 2 6.75 -17.99 -9.04
N GLY A 3 6.32 -18.64 -10.13
CA GLY A 3 7.22 -19.33 -11.07
C GLY A 3 8.20 -18.43 -11.84
N ASN A 4 8.09 -17.10 -11.71
CA ASN A 4 9.03 -16.14 -12.31
C ASN A 4 10.15 -15.74 -11.34
N LEU A 5 10.18 -16.35 -10.15
CA LEU A 5 11.20 -16.12 -9.13
C LEU A 5 11.99 -17.42 -8.91
N LEU A 6 13.31 -17.34 -8.91
CA LEU A 6 14.20 -18.40 -8.44
C LEU A 6 14.97 -17.92 -7.21
N VAL A 7 15.27 -18.85 -6.31
CA VAL A 7 16.17 -18.62 -5.18
C VAL A 7 17.44 -19.42 -5.42
N LEU A 8 18.57 -18.73 -5.46
CA LEU A 8 19.89 -19.36 -5.56
C LEU A 8 20.49 -19.55 -4.17
N PRO A 9 21.57 -20.35 -4.00
CA PRO A 9 22.30 -20.40 -2.74
C PRO A 9 22.74 -19.00 -2.28
N GLY A 10 22.39 -18.64 -1.04
CA GLY A 10 22.58 -17.29 -0.48
C GLY A 10 21.30 -16.43 -0.56
N PRO A 11 21.36 -15.14 -0.18
CA PRO A 11 20.22 -14.23 -0.22
C PRO A 11 20.01 -13.64 -1.63
N VAL A 12 19.94 -14.51 -2.65
CA VAL A 12 19.86 -14.10 -4.06
C VAL A 12 18.53 -14.55 -4.66
N VAL A 13 17.72 -13.58 -5.07
CA VAL A 13 16.46 -13.79 -5.80
C VAL A 13 16.67 -13.40 -7.26
N VAL A 14 16.33 -14.31 -8.18
CA VAL A 14 16.40 -14.09 -9.63
C VAL A 14 15.00 -13.85 -10.17
N PHE A 15 14.84 -12.78 -10.94
CA PHE A 15 13.60 -12.44 -11.65
C PHE A 15 13.74 -12.85 -13.12
N LEU A 16 12.82 -13.70 -13.59
CA LEU A 16 12.89 -14.27 -14.95
C LEU A 16 12.05 -13.52 -15.99
N ASP A 17 11.00 -12.83 -15.55
CA ASP A 17 9.97 -12.30 -16.43
C ASP A 17 9.54 -10.89 -16.00
N PHE A 18 9.54 -9.99 -16.98
CA PHE A 18 9.20 -8.56 -16.86
C PHE A 18 8.07 -8.15 -17.82
N GLY A 19 7.35 -9.09 -18.43
CA GLY A 19 6.33 -8.82 -19.45
C GLY A 19 5.08 -8.08 -18.94
N LEU A 20 4.90 -8.00 -17.62
CA LEU A 20 3.84 -7.23 -16.96
C LEU A 20 4.39 -6.09 -16.08
N SER A 21 5.61 -5.65 -16.36
CA SER A 21 6.19 -4.47 -15.72
C SER A 21 5.49 -3.20 -16.17
N LYS A 22 5.31 -2.26 -15.25
CA LYS A 22 4.77 -0.94 -15.54
C LYS A 22 5.68 0.12 -14.93
N GLU A 23 5.97 1.15 -15.72
CA GLU A 23 6.56 2.38 -15.23
C GLU A 23 5.49 3.24 -14.55
N LEU A 24 5.74 3.63 -13.31
CA LEU A 24 4.87 4.53 -12.56
C LEU A 24 5.39 5.96 -12.72
N PRO A 25 4.54 6.94 -13.06
CA PRO A 25 4.96 8.34 -13.18
C PRO A 25 5.62 8.85 -11.90
N ASP A 26 6.63 9.71 -12.02
CA ASP A 26 7.39 10.19 -10.86
C ASP A 26 6.51 10.94 -9.84
N GLU A 27 5.56 11.73 -10.31
CA GLU A 27 4.58 12.41 -9.44
C GLU A 27 3.75 11.40 -8.64
N PHE A 28 3.30 10.33 -9.29
CA PHE A 28 2.57 9.25 -8.63
C PHE A 28 3.43 8.56 -7.58
N ARG A 29 4.69 8.22 -7.93
CA ARG A 29 5.64 7.60 -7.00
C ARG A 29 5.87 8.46 -5.76
N LEU A 30 6.05 9.77 -5.93
CA LEU A 30 6.27 10.70 -4.84
C LEU A 30 5.03 10.82 -3.92
N ASN A 31 3.85 10.99 -4.50
CA ASN A 31 2.62 11.09 -3.72
C ASN A 31 2.26 9.76 -3.04
N TYR A 32 2.60 8.62 -3.65
CA TYR A 32 2.46 7.31 -3.02
C TYR A 32 3.39 7.15 -1.82
N ALA A 33 4.66 7.56 -1.93
CA ALA A 33 5.59 7.57 -0.81
C ALA A 33 5.11 8.46 0.35
N ARG A 34 4.56 9.64 0.04
CA ARG A 34 3.93 10.54 1.03
C ARG A 34 2.74 9.88 1.72
N LEU A 35 1.87 9.21 0.96
CA LEU A 35 0.73 8.47 1.51
C LEU A 35 1.21 7.36 2.45
N THR A 36 2.16 6.54 2.01
CA THR A 36 2.72 5.45 2.82
C THR A 36 3.31 5.98 4.13
N ARG A 37 4.10 7.05 4.07
CA ARG A 37 4.65 7.70 5.26
C ARG A 37 3.54 8.19 6.20
N ALA A 38 2.55 8.90 5.68
CA ALA A 38 1.44 9.45 6.47
C ALA A 38 0.61 8.35 7.15
N ILE A 39 0.37 7.23 6.48
CA ILE A 39 -0.27 6.05 7.06
C ILE A 39 0.57 5.49 8.22
N MET A 40 1.87 5.32 8.02
CA MET A 40 2.77 4.76 9.03
C MET A 40 2.97 5.67 10.24
N THR A 41 2.91 6.98 10.06
CA THR A 41 3.00 7.96 11.16
C THR A 41 1.64 8.37 11.74
N ALA A 42 0.55 7.77 11.26
CA ALA A 42 -0.83 8.14 11.61
C ALA A 42 -1.13 9.65 11.46
N ASP A 43 -0.53 10.30 10.46
CA ASP A 43 -0.73 11.72 10.16
C ASP A 43 -1.93 11.87 9.21
N GLU A 44 -3.11 12.13 9.78
CA GLU A 44 -4.37 12.16 9.03
C GLU A 44 -4.42 13.28 8.00
N GLU A 45 -3.90 14.47 8.33
CA GLU A 45 -3.92 15.61 7.42
C GLU A 45 -3.09 15.29 6.17
N LYS A 46 -1.84 14.84 6.36
CA LYS A 46 -0.98 14.44 5.23
C LYS A 46 -1.53 13.25 4.46
N MET A 47 -2.24 12.34 5.13
CA MET A 47 -2.86 11.19 4.50
C MET A 47 -3.97 11.62 3.56
N ILE A 48 -4.84 12.53 3.99
CA ILE A 48 -5.92 13.09 3.17
C ILE A 48 -5.35 13.78 1.93
N ASP A 49 -4.36 14.66 2.12
CA ASP A 49 -3.71 15.38 1.02
C ASP A 49 -3.09 14.41 0.01
N ALA A 50 -2.38 13.40 0.49
CA ALA A 50 -1.75 12.41 -0.38
C ALA A 50 -2.78 11.56 -1.14
N PHE A 51 -3.89 11.15 -0.51
CA PHE A 51 -4.99 10.46 -1.21
C PHE A 51 -5.56 11.34 -2.34
N ARG A 52 -5.81 12.62 -2.07
CA ARG A 52 -6.37 13.54 -3.07
C ARG A 52 -5.39 13.79 -4.22
N ALA A 53 -4.10 13.96 -3.90
CA ALA A 53 -3.01 14.15 -4.87
C ALA A 53 -2.80 12.92 -5.76
N LEU A 54 -2.99 11.72 -5.22
CA LEU A 54 -2.99 10.48 -6.01
C LEU A 54 -4.20 10.36 -6.94
N GLY A 55 -5.27 11.13 -6.71
CA GLY A 55 -6.47 11.13 -7.54
C GLY A 55 -7.64 10.35 -6.94
N PHE A 56 -7.60 9.99 -5.65
CA PHE A 56 -8.78 9.43 -4.99
C PHE A 56 -9.89 10.48 -4.91
N ARG A 57 -11.12 10.03 -5.16
CA ARG A 57 -12.34 10.85 -5.02
C ARG A 57 -13.38 10.07 -4.23
N THR A 58 -14.20 10.83 -3.51
CA THR A 58 -15.31 10.35 -2.67
C THR A 58 -16.59 11.03 -3.14
N LYS A 59 -17.76 10.46 -2.81
CA LYS A 59 -19.05 11.03 -3.21
C LYS A 59 -19.29 12.43 -2.61
N SER A 60 -18.85 12.65 -1.38
CA SER A 60 -18.83 13.96 -0.73
C SER A 60 -17.40 14.40 -0.42
N GLU A 61 -17.21 15.70 -0.13
CA GLU A 61 -15.92 16.27 0.28
C GLU A 61 -15.45 15.79 1.66
N SER A 62 -16.26 15.04 2.40
CA SER A 62 -15.84 14.42 3.66
C SER A 62 -14.63 13.50 3.44
N SER A 63 -13.65 13.63 4.33
CA SER A 63 -12.41 12.85 4.31
C SER A 63 -12.47 11.59 5.17
N GLU A 64 -13.57 11.35 5.89
CA GLU A 64 -13.72 10.22 6.83
C GLU A 64 -13.43 8.87 6.16
N SER A 65 -13.89 8.68 4.92
CA SER A 65 -13.64 7.46 4.15
C SER A 65 -12.18 7.28 3.76
N LEU A 66 -11.47 8.38 3.49
CA LEU A 66 -10.04 8.32 3.15
C LEU A 66 -9.20 8.00 4.39
N VAL A 67 -9.52 8.64 5.53
CA VAL A 67 -8.87 8.35 6.81
C VAL A 67 -9.12 6.90 7.22
N ALA A 68 -10.35 6.42 7.13
CA ALA A 68 -10.70 5.04 7.44
C ALA A 68 -9.96 4.05 6.53
N LEU A 69 -9.82 4.38 5.23
CA LEU A 69 -9.08 3.58 4.28
C LEU A 69 -7.60 3.50 4.64
N GLY A 70 -6.96 4.62 4.98
CA GLY A 70 -5.55 4.59 5.38
C GLY A 70 -5.31 3.86 6.70
N ARG A 71 -6.20 4.01 7.68
CA ARG A 71 -6.13 3.26 8.96
C ARG A 71 -6.27 1.76 8.76
N SER A 72 -7.17 1.31 7.88
CA SER A 72 -7.31 -0.12 7.60
C SER A 72 -6.06 -0.74 6.96
N PHE A 73 -5.34 0.02 6.13
CA PHE A 73 -4.03 -0.41 5.62
C PHE A 73 -3.00 -0.57 6.73
N PHE A 74 -2.97 0.34 7.70
CA PHE A 74 -2.07 0.25 8.86
C PHE A 74 -2.41 -0.97 9.73
N GLU A 75 -3.68 -1.18 10.04
CA GLU A 75 -4.15 -2.29 10.87
C GLU A 75 -3.90 -3.67 10.21
N ALA A 76 -4.13 -3.78 8.89
CA ALA A 76 -3.86 -5.00 8.14
C ALA A 76 -2.36 -5.28 7.94
N GLY A 77 -1.52 -4.24 7.99
CA GLY A 77 -0.06 -4.33 7.88
C GLY A 77 0.67 -4.33 9.22
N GLY A 78 -0.05 -4.47 10.34
CA GLY A 78 0.44 -4.28 11.70
C GLY A 78 1.66 -5.12 12.11
N PRO A 79 2.20 -4.89 13.32
CA PRO A 79 3.50 -5.43 13.78
C PRO A 79 3.54 -6.96 13.94
N GLU A 80 2.45 -7.67 13.71
CA GLU A 80 2.35 -9.11 13.94
C GLU A 80 3.01 -9.98 12.85
N GLU A 81 3.76 -9.36 11.92
CA GLU A 81 4.47 -10.03 10.82
C GLU A 81 3.60 -10.97 9.94
N ARG A 82 2.27 -10.78 10.00
CA ARG A 82 1.30 -11.66 9.32
C ARG A 82 1.10 -11.25 7.86
N PRO A 83 0.67 -12.18 6.99
CA PRO A 83 0.30 -11.85 5.63
C PRO A 83 -0.85 -10.82 5.60
N TYR A 84 -0.72 -9.80 4.75
CA TYR A 84 -1.77 -8.79 4.52
C TYR A 84 -3.14 -9.39 4.16
N VAL A 85 -3.16 -10.57 3.52
CA VAL A 85 -4.36 -11.35 3.18
C VAL A 85 -4.51 -12.55 4.14
N ASP A 86 -4.31 -12.34 5.44
CA ASP A 86 -4.70 -13.35 6.41
C ASP A 86 -6.20 -13.29 6.69
N ARG A 87 -6.86 -14.45 6.59
CA ARG A 87 -8.33 -14.57 6.58
C ARG A 87 -8.97 -14.22 7.93
N ASP A 88 -8.18 -14.17 9.00
CA ASP A 88 -8.68 -14.03 10.36
C ASP A 88 -8.81 -12.55 10.81
N VAL A 89 -8.04 -11.64 10.20
CA VAL A 89 -8.06 -10.18 10.52
C VAL A 89 -9.04 -9.41 9.62
N MET A 90 -9.34 -9.97 8.45
CA MET A 90 -10.17 -9.34 7.42
C MET A 90 -11.66 -9.12 7.78
N PRO A 91 -12.38 -9.97 8.55
CA PRO A 91 -13.83 -9.81 8.70
C PRO A 91 -14.22 -8.50 9.39
N GLU A 92 -13.55 -8.15 10.49
CA GLU A 92 -13.89 -6.98 11.30
C GLU A 92 -13.45 -5.66 10.62
N VAL A 93 -12.26 -5.66 10.01
CA VAL A 93 -11.77 -4.53 9.19
C VAL A 93 -12.69 -4.30 7.98
N ASN A 94 -13.12 -5.37 7.30
CA ASN A 94 -14.02 -5.28 6.16
C ASN A 94 -15.42 -4.78 6.55
N GLU A 95 -15.95 -5.18 7.69
CA GLU A 95 -17.27 -4.73 8.15
C GLU A 95 -17.24 -3.23 8.50
N ARG A 96 -16.23 -2.78 9.25
CA ARG A 96 -16.03 -1.36 9.56
C ARG A 96 -15.83 -0.52 8.30
N MET A 97 -14.98 -1.00 7.37
CA MET A 97 -14.78 -0.37 6.07
C MET A 97 -16.07 -0.31 5.26
N ALA A 98 -16.88 -1.38 5.26
CA ALA A 98 -18.14 -1.42 4.52
C ALA A 98 -19.15 -0.39 5.04
N VAL A 99 -19.23 -0.15 6.35
CA VAL A 99 -20.10 0.89 6.93
C VAL A 99 -19.65 2.28 6.47
N ILE A 100 -18.35 2.58 6.58
CA ILE A 100 -17.80 3.90 6.24
C ILE A 100 -17.91 4.17 4.73
N LEU A 101 -17.57 3.19 3.89
CA LEU A 101 -17.70 3.29 2.43
C LEU A 101 -19.16 3.36 1.98
N LYS A 102 -20.13 2.81 2.73
CA LYS A 102 -21.56 3.01 2.45
C LYS A 102 -22.00 4.45 2.68
N GLN A 103 -21.45 5.12 3.70
CA GLN A 103 -21.80 6.51 4.04
C GLN A 103 -21.21 7.51 3.04
N ASN A 104 -19.93 7.34 2.68
CA ASN A 104 -19.27 8.16 1.68
C ASN A 104 -18.37 7.31 0.77
N PRO A 105 -18.91 6.73 -0.31
CA PRO A 105 -18.16 5.80 -1.14
C PRO A 105 -17.01 6.49 -1.86
N VAL A 106 -15.89 5.78 -2.00
CA VAL A 106 -14.81 6.14 -2.92
C VAL A 106 -15.32 5.95 -4.34
N THR A 107 -15.43 7.04 -5.09
CA THR A 107 -15.99 7.08 -6.44
C THR A 107 -14.92 6.94 -7.52
N GLN A 108 -13.67 7.26 -7.19
CA GLN A 108 -12.53 7.13 -8.10
C GLN A 108 -11.32 6.60 -7.35
N ILE A 109 -10.74 5.52 -7.89
CA ILE A 109 -9.46 4.96 -7.47
C ILE A 109 -8.52 5.04 -8.67
N PRO A 110 -7.31 5.61 -8.51
CA PRO A 110 -6.32 5.66 -9.58
C PRO A 110 -5.94 4.26 -10.06
N ALA A 111 -5.82 4.06 -11.38
CA ALA A 111 -5.51 2.74 -11.95
C ALA A 111 -4.17 2.17 -11.46
N ASP A 112 -3.19 3.04 -11.21
CA ASP A 112 -1.86 2.66 -10.73
C ASP A 112 -1.90 2.07 -9.31
N ILE A 113 -2.82 2.52 -8.45
CA ILE A 113 -3.03 1.93 -7.13
C ILE A 113 -3.51 0.49 -7.23
N LEU A 114 -4.42 0.20 -8.17
CA LEU A 114 -4.94 -1.16 -8.35
C LEU A 114 -3.83 -2.14 -8.75
N LEU A 115 -2.84 -1.68 -9.52
CA LEU A 115 -1.67 -2.47 -9.89
C LEU A 115 -0.79 -2.77 -8.67
N ILE A 116 -0.58 -1.79 -7.79
CA ILE A 116 0.14 -1.99 -6.54
C ILE A 116 -0.57 -3.02 -5.65
N PHE A 117 -1.89 -2.89 -5.46
CA PHE A 117 -2.66 -3.87 -4.67
C PHE A 117 -2.59 -5.27 -5.24
N ARG A 118 -2.55 -5.41 -6.57
CA ARG A 118 -2.34 -6.71 -7.20
C ARG A 118 -0.98 -7.31 -6.85
N VAL A 119 0.10 -6.52 -6.86
CA VAL A 119 1.44 -6.98 -6.46
C VAL A 119 1.45 -7.37 -4.98
N LEU A 120 0.91 -6.53 -4.10
CA LEU A 120 0.82 -6.82 -2.66
C LEU A 120 0.02 -8.11 -2.38
N GLY A 121 -1.11 -8.31 -3.05
CA GLY A 121 -1.91 -9.53 -2.93
C GLY A 121 -1.15 -10.79 -3.37
N LEU A 122 -0.38 -10.71 -4.47
CA LEU A 122 0.47 -11.81 -4.92
C LEU A 122 1.60 -12.11 -3.93
N MET A 123 2.24 -11.08 -3.37
CA MET A 123 3.28 -11.22 -2.36
C MET A 123 2.73 -11.83 -1.06
N SER A 124 1.55 -11.40 -0.63
CA SER A 124 0.90 -11.98 0.54
C SER A 124 0.55 -13.46 0.35
N GLY A 125 0.09 -13.86 -0.84
CA GLY A 125 -0.11 -15.28 -1.18
C GLY A 125 1.19 -16.09 -1.13
N LEU A 126 2.30 -15.50 -1.57
CA LEU A 126 3.62 -16.14 -1.48
C LEU A 126 4.09 -16.27 -0.03
N GLN A 127 3.94 -15.22 0.77
CA GLN A 127 4.25 -15.21 2.20
C GLN A 127 3.51 -16.35 2.92
N LYS A 128 2.21 -16.48 2.66
CA LYS A 128 1.39 -17.57 3.22
C LYS A 128 1.85 -18.96 2.77
N ARG A 129 2.20 -19.13 1.50
CA ARG A 129 2.65 -20.42 0.96
C ARG A 129 4.00 -20.86 1.54
N LEU A 130 4.86 -19.90 1.87
CA LEU A 130 6.20 -20.15 2.41
C LEU A 130 6.23 -20.13 3.95
N ASP A 131 5.10 -19.88 4.62
CA ASP A 131 5.03 -19.63 6.06
C ASP A 131 6.05 -18.56 6.53
N SER A 132 6.21 -17.52 5.71
CA SER A 132 7.16 -16.44 5.95
C SER A 132 6.53 -15.35 6.82
N ARG A 133 7.34 -14.74 7.68
CA ARG A 133 6.96 -13.62 8.54
C ARG A 133 7.74 -12.39 8.13
N VAL A 134 7.03 -11.32 7.84
CA VAL A 134 7.61 -10.05 7.38
C VAL A 134 6.90 -8.90 8.06
N ASN A 135 7.65 -8.05 8.76
CA ASN A 135 7.14 -6.78 9.22
C ASN A 135 7.09 -5.80 8.03
N MET A 136 5.89 -5.52 7.54
CA MET A 136 5.66 -4.63 6.39
C MET A 136 6.10 -3.19 6.68
N VAL A 137 5.92 -2.72 7.92
CA VAL A 137 6.28 -1.35 8.32
C VAL A 137 7.79 -1.18 8.26
N ASP A 138 8.54 -2.04 8.95
CA ASP A 138 10.01 -1.98 8.98
C ASP A 138 10.63 -2.15 7.59
N THR A 139 9.98 -2.96 6.74
CA THR A 139 10.44 -3.21 5.37
C THR A 139 10.22 -2.01 4.45
N ILE A 140 9.06 -1.35 4.53
CA ILE A 140 8.66 -0.33 3.54
C ILE A 140 9.05 1.09 3.97
N LEU A 141 9.01 1.40 5.28
CA LEU A 141 9.21 2.76 5.80
C LEU A 141 10.53 3.43 5.36
N PRO A 142 11.69 2.73 5.34
CA PRO A 142 12.95 3.35 4.90
C PRO A 142 12.88 3.85 3.45
N TYR A 143 12.24 3.09 2.56
CA TYR A 143 12.10 3.45 1.15
C TYR A 143 11.09 4.60 0.95
N ALA A 144 9.99 4.58 1.70
CA ALA A 144 9.01 5.66 1.68
C ALA A 144 9.63 6.98 2.14
N ASN A 145 10.47 6.95 3.19
CA ASN A 145 11.18 8.13 3.67
C ASN A 145 12.20 8.67 2.67
N ALA A 146 13.02 7.80 2.08
CA ALA A 146 13.98 8.22 1.05
C ALA A 146 13.28 8.90 -0.12
N GLN A 147 12.26 8.23 -0.69
CA GLN A 147 11.53 8.75 -1.85
C GLN A 147 10.74 10.04 -1.54
N ALA A 148 10.18 10.16 -0.33
CA ALA A 148 9.44 11.36 0.08
C ALA A 148 10.37 12.57 0.35
N ASN A 149 11.63 12.32 0.71
CA ASN A 149 12.63 13.36 0.97
C ASN A 149 13.37 13.79 -0.31
N ASP A 150 13.62 12.88 -1.26
CA ASP A 150 14.21 13.21 -2.57
C ASP A 150 13.36 14.24 -3.34
N GLY A 151 12.02 14.16 -3.20
CA GLY A 151 11.11 15.15 -3.77
C GLY A 151 11.06 16.49 -3.03
N SER A 152 11.74 16.64 -1.89
CA SER A 152 11.86 17.92 -1.16
C SER A 152 13.14 18.68 -1.49
N GLU A 153 14.21 18.00 -1.92
CA GLU A 153 15.43 18.67 -2.40
C GLU A 153 15.30 19.18 -3.83
N ALA A 154 14.44 18.59 -4.66
CA ALA A 154 14.17 19.07 -6.02
C ALA A 154 13.27 20.34 -6.09
N ALA A 155 12.79 20.83 -4.94
CA ALA A 155 11.87 21.98 -4.83
C ALA A 155 12.53 23.27 -4.29
N VAL A 156 13.88 23.31 -4.23
CA VAL A 156 14.69 24.49 -3.85
C VAL A 156 15.51 24.93 -5.04
#